data_AF-A0A2X4WQ08-F1
#
_entry.id   AF-A0A2X4WQ08-F1
#
_cell.length_a   1.000
_cell.length_b   1.000
_cell.length_c   1.000
_cell.angle_alpha   90.00
_cell.angle_beta   90.00
_cell.angle_gamma   90.00
#
_symmetry.space_group_name_H-M   'P 1'
#
loop_
_entity.id
_entity.type
_entity.pdbx_description
1 polymer ?
#
loop_
_entity_poly.entity_id
_entity_poly.type
_entity_poly.pdbx_seq_one_letter_code
_entity_poly.pdbx_strand_id
1 'polypeptide(L)'
;MPKLSTGNHFGGRMVFDAKGALFIALGENNQRATAQDLDKLQGKLVRLTGQGEIPPDNPFVHQAGARPEIWSYGIRNPQGLAINPWSGALWLHEHGPRGGDEINIPEKGKNYGWPLATWGINYSGLKVPEAKGEIVEGDGATGLLLEGFSGDQRNGFLCQRRFCAVAAQTVYRRAKR
;
A
#
# COMPACT_ATOMS: atom_id res chain seq x y z
N MET A 1 -0.67 0.79 -22.19
CA MET A 1 0.14 0.04 -21.21
C MET A 1 1.42 0.82 -20.92
N PRO A 2 1.93 0.91 -19.67
CA PRO A 2 3.12 1.71 -19.37
C PRO A 2 4.36 1.18 -20.08
N LYS A 3 5.23 2.10 -20.52
CA LYS A 3 6.37 1.91 -21.45
C LYS A 3 7.46 0.93 -20.97
N LEU A 4 7.45 0.49 -19.71
CA LEU A 4 8.51 -0.32 -19.09
C LEU A 4 8.04 -1.68 -18.53
N SER A 5 6.85 -2.14 -18.88
CA SER A 5 6.37 -3.42 -18.36
C SER A 5 7.06 -4.62 -19.02
N THR A 6 7.80 -5.39 -18.23
CA THR A 6 8.24 -6.76 -18.57
C THR A 6 7.12 -7.81 -18.39
N GLY A 7 5.88 -7.37 -18.11
CA GLY A 7 4.69 -8.23 -18.05
C GLY A 7 4.18 -8.53 -16.64
N ASN A 8 4.81 -8.01 -15.58
CA ASN A 8 4.47 -8.30 -14.19
C ASN A 8 4.16 -7.02 -13.40
N HIS A 9 3.41 -7.16 -12.31
CA HIS A 9 3.15 -6.12 -11.30
C HIS A 9 2.55 -4.81 -11.85
N PHE A 10 1.45 -4.91 -12.60
CA PHE A 10 0.73 -3.73 -13.08
C PHE A 10 -0.08 -3.03 -11.98
N GLY A 11 -0.65 -3.82 -11.06
CA GLY A 11 -1.83 -3.42 -10.32
C GLY A 11 -3.00 -3.16 -11.26
N GLY A 12 -3.58 -1.95 -11.20
CA GLY A 12 -4.64 -1.49 -12.09
C GLY A 12 -6.02 -1.38 -11.45
N ARG A 13 -6.14 -1.70 -10.15
CA ARG A 13 -7.42 -1.53 -9.43
C ARG A 13 -7.73 -0.05 -9.26
N MET A 14 -8.99 0.31 -9.51
CA MET A 14 -9.51 1.66 -9.36
C MET A 14 -10.72 1.68 -8.44
N VAL A 15 -10.84 2.72 -7.61
CA VAL A 15 -11.93 2.92 -6.66
C VAL A 15 -12.21 4.42 -6.52
N PHE A 16 -13.48 4.80 -6.57
CA PHE A 16 -13.92 6.13 -6.15
C PHE A 16 -14.23 6.15 -4.65
N ASP A 17 -13.83 7.21 -3.96
CA ASP A 17 -14.29 7.46 -2.60
C ASP A 17 -15.65 8.19 -2.57
N ALA A 18 -16.25 8.28 -1.39
CA ALA A 18 -17.53 8.96 -1.20
C ALA A 18 -17.46 10.49 -1.44
N LYS A 19 -16.25 11.05 -1.59
CA LYS A 19 -16.01 12.48 -1.83
C LYS A 19 -15.74 12.78 -3.30
N GLY A 20 -15.73 11.75 -4.16
CA GLY A 20 -15.51 11.88 -5.60
C GLY A 20 -14.05 11.88 -6.03
N ALA A 21 -13.11 11.49 -5.17
CA ALA A 21 -11.72 11.25 -5.57
C ALA A 21 -11.56 9.84 -6.16
N LEU A 22 -10.75 9.72 -7.20
CA LEU A 22 -10.39 8.45 -7.85
C LEU A 22 -9.03 7.98 -7.32
N PHE A 23 -8.99 6.78 -6.78
CA PHE A 23 -7.76 6.10 -6.39
C PHE A 23 -7.38 5.04 -7.41
N ILE A 24 -6.09 4.98 -7.77
CA ILE A 24 -5.54 4.03 -8.74
C ILE A 24 -4.33 3.34 -8.12
N ALA A 25 -4.39 2.01 -8.01
CA ALA A 25 -3.29 1.22 -7.46
C ALA A 25 -2.34 0.77 -8.58
N LEU A 26 -1.05 1.12 -8.48
CA LEU A 26 -0.04 0.83 -9.49
C LEU A 26 1.09 -0.01 -8.88
N GLY A 27 1.36 -1.17 -9.47
CA GLY A 27 2.52 -1.98 -9.10
C GLY A 27 3.83 -1.42 -9.65
N GLU A 28 4.95 -1.98 -9.20
CA GLU A 28 6.29 -1.46 -9.57
C GLU A 28 6.90 -2.04 -10.85
N ASN A 29 6.12 -2.78 -11.65
CA ASN A 29 6.57 -3.42 -12.88
C ASN A 29 7.76 -4.39 -12.69
N ASN A 30 7.92 -4.95 -11.49
CA ASN A 30 9.04 -5.82 -11.09
C ASN A 30 10.43 -5.13 -11.11
N GLN A 31 10.47 -3.79 -11.16
CA GLN A 31 11.62 -2.93 -10.92
C GLN A 31 11.63 -2.40 -9.48
N ARG A 32 11.94 -3.28 -8.50
CA ARG A 32 11.73 -3.08 -7.05
C ARG A 32 12.04 -1.67 -6.53
N ALA A 33 13.25 -1.17 -6.80
CA ALA A 33 13.72 0.12 -6.27
C ALA A 33 12.82 1.31 -6.65
N THR A 34 12.14 1.24 -7.81
CA THR A 34 11.29 2.33 -8.31
C THR A 34 10.05 2.59 -7.45
N ALA A 35 9.70 1.66 -6.55
CA ALA A 35 8.64 1.88 -5.56
C ALA A 35 8.96 3.02 -4.57
N GLN A 36 10.25 3.29 -4.31
CA GLN A 36 10.71 4.40 -3.45
C GLN A 36 10.91 5.71 -4.22
N ASP A 37 11.08 5.64 -5.54
CA ASP A 37 11.33 6.78 -6.40
C ASP A 37 10.05 7.63 -6.59
N LEU A 38 10.05 8.88 -6.13
CA LEU A 38 8.90 9.78 -6.23
C LEU A 38 8.76 10.43 -7.62
N ASP A 39 9.78 10.36 -8.47
CA ASP A 39 9.74 10.81 -9.87
C ASP A 39 9.03 9.80 -10.80
N LYS A 40 8.71 8.62 -10.26
CA LYS A 40 8.10 7.48 -10.97
C LYS A 40 6.75 7.10 -10.37
N LEU A 41 5.90 6.51 -11.21
CA LEU A 41 4.56 6.01 -10.81
C LEU A 41 4.54 4.50 -10.52
N GLN A 42 5.70 3.85 -10.49
CA GLN A 42 5.84 2.46 -10.13
C GLN A 42 5.68 2.28 -8.61
N GLY A 43 4.85 1.32 -8.18
CA GLY A 43 4.69 0.98 -6.77
C GLY A 43 4.05 2.09 -5.94
N LYS A 44 3.00 2.71 -6.51
CA LYS A 44 2.33 3.88 -5.96
C LYS A 44 0.83 3.64 -5.84
N LEU A 45 0.24 4.27 -4.84
CA LEU A 45 -1.17 4.60 -4.86
C LEU A 45 -1.31 6.03 -5.36
N VAL A 46 -2.07 6.22 -6.44
CA VAL A 46 -2.36 7.52 -7.04
C VAL A 46 -3.74 8.01 -6.59
N ARG A 47 -3.88 9.32 -6.36
CA ARG A 47 -5.17 9.98 -6.13
C ARG A 47 -5.38 11.10 -7.16
N LEU A 48 -6.48 11.01 -7.88
CA LEU A 48 -6.97 12.01 -8.82
C LEU A 48 -8.35 12.51 -8.39
N THR A 49 -8.81 13.62 -8.98
CA THR A 49 -10.22 14.01 -8.89
C THR A 49 -11.07 13.04 -9.71
N GLY A 50 -12.39 13.12 -9.57
CA GLY A 50 -13.29 12.27 -10.36
C GLY A 50 -13.25 12.54 -11.87
N GLN A 51 -12.62 13.64 -12.30
CA GLN A 51 -12.37 13.99 -13.70
C GLN A 51 -10.96 13.62 -14.16
N GLY A 52 -10.13 13.01 -13.30
CA GLY A 52 -8.76 12.64 -13.62
C GLY A 52 -7.72 13.76 -13.41
N GLU A 53 -8.14 14.92 -12.90
CA GLU A 53 -7.23 16.02 -12.59
C GLU A 53 -6.43 15.77 -11.30
N ILE A 54 -5.30 16.45 -11.14
CA ILE A 54 -4.48 16.38 -9.93
C ILE A 54 -5.11 17.24 -8.82
N PRO A 55 -5.49 16.66 -7.66
CA PRO A 55 -5.97 17.45 -6.54
C PRO A 55 -4.86 18.36 -5.99
N PRO A 56 -5.13 19.66 -5.76
CA PRO A 56 -4.11 20.61 -5.30
C PRO A 56 -3.62 20.31 -3.89
N ASP A 57 -4.36 19.52 -3.11
CA ASP A 57 -3.97 19.09 -1.78
C ASP A 57 -3.20 17.74 -1.79
N ASN A 58 -2.80 17.18 -2.93
CA ASN A 58 -1.98 15.96 -2.95
C ASN A 58 -0.63 16.18 -2.21
N PRO A 59 -0.08 15.16 -1.54
CA PRO A 59 1.05 15.33 -0.63
C PRO A 59 2.35 15.84 -1.30
N PHE A 60 2.52 15.59 -2.60
CA PHE A 60 3.77 15.88 -3.30
C PHE A 60 3.64 16.98 -4.38
N VAL A 61 2.51 17.71 -4.43
CA VAL A 61 2.27 18.75 -5.45
C VAL A 61 3.29 19.89 -5.46
N HIS A 62 3.93 20.16 -4.32
CA HIS A 62 4.92 21.21 -4.16
C HIS A 62 6.35 20.68 -4.02
N GLN A 63 6.56 19.37 -4.20
CA GLN A 63 7.87 18.76 -4.09
C GLN A 63 8.52 18.66 -5.48
N ALA A 64 9.60 19.41 -5.68
CA ALA A 64 10.35 19.38 -6.93
C ALA A 64 10.84 17.95 -7.25
N GLY A 65 10.65 17.52 -8.49
CA GLY A 65 11.03 16.19 -8.96
C GLY A 65 10.08 15.06 -8.57
N ALA A 66 9.07 15.31 -7.73
CA ALA A 66 8.06 14.31 -7.41
C ALA A 66 6.87 14.37 -8.38
N ARG A 67 6.24 13.21 -8.60
CA ARG A 67 5.01 13.08 -9.36
C ARG A 67 3.83 13.52 -8.48
N PRO A 68 3.12 14.60 -8.84
CA PRO A 68 2.10 15.19 -7.99
C PRO A 68 0.85 14.30 -7.84
N GLU A 69 0.70 13.26 -8.67
CA GLU A 69 -0.39 12.30 -8.61
C GLU A 69 -0.27 11.32 -7.42
N ILE A 70 0.92 11.19 -6.83
CA ILE A 70 1.20 10.22 -5.78
C ILE A 70 0.42 10.58 -4.49
N TRP A 71 -0.29 9.60 -3.96
CA TRP A 71 -0.91 9.64 -2.64
C TRP A 71 -0.08 8.90 -1.59
N SER A 72 0.37 7.68 -1.91
CA SER A 72 1.25 6.86 -1.08
C SER A 72 2.24 6.09 -1.96
N TYR A 73 3.35 5.64 -1.39
CA TYR A 73 4.42 4.97 -2.13
C TYR A 73 5.02 3.79 -1.35
N GLY A 74 5.94 3.05 -1.96
CA GLY A 74 6.55 1.87 -1.34
C GLY A 74 5.65 0.64 -1.35
N ILE A 75 4.88 0.44 -2.42
CA ILE A 75 3.97 -0.70 -2.63
C ILE A 75 4.58 -1.60 -3.72
N ARG A 76 4.46 -2.93 -3.61
CA ARG A 76 4.96 -3.89 -4.60
C ARG A 76 3.97 -4.14 -5.73
N ASN A 77 2.91 -4.88 -5.45
CA ASN A 77 1.94 -5.29 -6.47
C ASN A 77 0.51 -5.33 -5.90
N PRO A 78 -0.16 -4.16 -5.87
CA PRO A 78 -1.48 -4.06 -5.28
C PRO A 78 -2.55 -4.67 -6.21
N GLN A 79 -3.38 -5.55 -5.68
CA GLN A 79 -4.44 -6.25 -6.41
C GLN A 79 -5.84 -5.83 -5.92
N GLY A 80 -5.99 -5.76 -4.60
CA GLY A 80 -7.24 -5.34 -3.96
C GLY A 80 -7.22 -3.86 -3.61
N LEU A 81 -8.34 -3.19 -3.85
CA LEU A 81 -8.58 -1.83 -3.38
C LEU A 81 -10.08 -1.70 -3.12
N ALA A 82 -10.46 -1.22 -1.93
CA ALA A 82 -11.86 -1.02 -1.57
C ALA A 82 -12.02 0.09 -0.52
N ILE A 83 -13.18 0.75 -0.51
CA ILE A 83 -13.58 1.60 0.62
C ILE A 83 -14.22 0.71 1.67
N ASN A 84 -13.70 0.77 2.89
CA ASN A 84 -14.35 0.15 4.04
C ASN A 84 -15.65 0.91 4.34
N PRO A 85 -16.83 0.27 4.28
CA PRO A 85 -18.12 0.96 4.39
C PRO A 85 -18.41 1.47 5.81
N TRP A 86 -17.71 0.96 6.84
CA TRP A 86 -17.93 1.37 8.22
C TRP A 86 -17.07 2.57 8.63
N SER A 87 -15.84 2.65 8.12
CA SER A 87 -14.91 3.74 8.44
C SER A 87 -14.78 4.79 7.33
N GLY A 88 -15.17 4.46 6.10
CA GLY A 88 -14.89 5.26 4.91
C GLY A 88 -13.41 5.27 4.51
N ALA A 89 -12.56 4.47 5.16
CA ALA A 89 -11.14 4.41 4.85
C ALA A 89 -10.87 3.53 3.63
N LEU A 90 -9.86 3.91 2.84
CA LEU A 90 -9.36 3.09 1.74
C LEU A 90 -8.55 1.92 2.29
N TRP A 91 -8.82 0.71 1.81
CA TRP A 91 -8.10 -0.51 2.14
C TRP A 91 -7.48 -1.05 0.85
N LEU A 92 -6.22 -1.45 0.93
CA LEU A 92 -5.43 -1.95 -0.19
C LEU A 92 -4.85 -3.31 0.18
N HIS A 93 -4.85 -4.26 -0.76
CA HIS A 93 -4.17 -5.54 -0.61
C HIS A 93 -3.09 -5.66 -1.68
N GLU A 94 -1.92 -6.15 -1.31
CA GLU A 94 -0.81 -6.40 -2.24
C GLU A 94 -0.13 -7.75 -2.02
N HIS A 95 0.44 -8.27 -3.11
CA HIS A 95 1.27 -9.46 -3.05
C HIS A 95 2.71 -9.10 -2.66
N GLY A 96 3.24 -9.78 -1.65
CA GLY A 96 4.65 -9.81 -1.31
C GLY A 96 5.45 -10.68 -2.29
N PRO A 97 6.77 -10.82 -2.09
CA PRO A 97 7.61 -11.75 -2.85
C PRO A 97 7.27 -13.21 -2.47
N ARG A 98 8.19 -14.00 -1.92
CA ARG A 98 7.86 -15.31 -1.37
C ARG A 98 7.32 -15.11 0.06
N GLY A 99 6.00 -15.05 0.18
CA GLY A 99 5.31 -14.60 1.39
C GLY A 99 5.34 -13.08 1.53
N GLY A 100 4.79 -12.58 2.65
CA GLY A 100 4.73 -11.14 2.92
C GLY A 100 3.61 -10.40 2.21
N ASP A 101 2.47 -11.06 1.97
CA ASP A 101 1.26 -10.41 1.48
C ASP A 101 0.68 -9.51 2.57
N GLU A 102 0.13 -8.36 2.17
CA GLU A 102 -0.27 -7.31 3.12
C GLU A 102 -1.67 -6.78 2.81
N ILE A 103 -2.40 -6.43 3.88
CA ILE A 103 -3.54 -5.53 3.83
C ILE A 103 -3.12 -4.21 4.47
N ASN A 104 -3.16 -3.12 3.72
CA ASN A 104 -2.75 -1.79 4.13
C ASN A 104 -3.94 -0.82 4.18
N ILE A 105 -3.90 0.14 5.11
CA ILE A 105 -4.79 1.31 5.12
C ILE A 105 -3.98 2.52 4.63
N PRO A 106 -3.90 2.76 3.30
CA PRO A 106 -3.08 3.81 2.70
C PRO A 106 -3.41 5.22 3.20
N GLU A 107 -2.40 5.90 3.75
CA GLU A 107 -2.48 7.26 4.28
C GLU A 107 -1.72 8.26 3.41
N LYS A 108 -2.14 9.53 3.49
CA LYS A 108 -1.57 10.65 2.72
C LYS A 108 -0.06 10.79 2.94
N GLY A 109 0.71 10.70 1.86
CA GLY A 109 2.15 10.92 1.82
C GLY A 109 2.98 9.83 2.49
N LYS A 110 2.38 8.69 2.86
CA LYS A 110 3.08 7.63 3.60
C LYS A 110 3.82 6.65 2.68
N ASN A 111 4.94 6.15 3.21
CA ASN A 111 5.73 5.06 2.65
C ASN A 111 5.24 3.73 3.23
N TYR A 112 5.05 2.72 2.40
CA TYR A 112 4.68 1.34 2.80
C TYR A 112 5.87 0.37 2.71
N GLY A 113 7.07 0.91 2.56
CA GLY A 113 8.30 0.19 2.84
C GLY A 113 8.93 -0.53 1.64
N TRP A 114 8.16 -1.10 0.72
CA TRP A 114 8.73 -1.92 -0.36
C TRP A 114 9.74 -1.13 -1.23
N PRO A 115 10.95 -1.68 -1.54
CA PRO A 115 11.48 -2.99 -1.13
C PRO A 115 12.39 -2.93 0.10
N LEU A 116 12.52 -1.77 0.75
CA LEU A 116 13.38 -1.56 1.92
C LEU A 116 12.83 -2.26 3.16
N ALA A 117 11.51 -2.32 3.28
CA ALA A 117 10.78 -3.13 4.26
C ALA A 117 10.00 -4.22 3.53
N THR A 118 10.08 -5.45 4.03
CA THR A 118 9.23 -6.56 3.57
C THR A 118 9.20 -7.67 4.61
N TRP A 119 8.03 -8.27 4.78
CA TRP A 119 7.86 -9.50 5.56
C TRP A 119 8.16 -10.76 4.76
N GLY A 120 8.32 -10.63 3.44
CA GLY A 120 8.63 -11.74 2.56
C GLY A 120 10.12 -11.95 2.38
N ILE A 121 10.47 -13.08 1.78
CA ILE A 121 11.83 -13.37 1.31
C ILE A 121 11.86 -13.41 -0.20
N ASN A 122 13.06 -13.37 -0.78
CA ASN A 122 13.22 -13.62 -2.21
C ASN A 122 12.82 -15.08 -2.52
N TYR A 123 12.36 -15.35 -3.74
CA TYR A 123 11.98 -16.71 -4.16
C TYR A 123 13.14 -17.70 -4.09
N SER A 124 14.39 -17.23 -4.13
CA SER A 124 15.59 -18.02 -3.84
C SER A 124 15.69 -18.55 -2.41
N GLY A 125 14.88 -18.05 -1.47
CA GLY A 125 14.95 -18.35 -0.05
C GLY A 125 15.85 -17.40 0.76
N LEU A 126 16.55 -16.48 0.09
CA LEU A 126 17.37 -15.44 0.74
C LEU A 126 16.56 -14.17 0.99
N LYS A 127 17.09 -13.27 1.81
CA LYS A 127 16.50 -11.92 1.97
C LYS A 127 16.43 -11.19 0.63
N VAL A 128 15.43 -10.32 0.47
CA VAL A 128 15.40 -9.38 -0.66
C VAL A 128 16.64 -8.48 -0.56
N PRO A 129 17.43 -8.31 -1.64
CA PRO A 129 18.74 -7.64 -1.55
C PRO A 129 18.68 -6.22 -0.98
N GLU A 130 17.60 -5.49 -1.27
CA GLU A 130 17.40 -4.11 -0.86
C GLU A 130 16.83 -3.98 0.57
N ALA A 131 16.33 -5.07 1.15
CA ALA A 131 15.61 -5.05 2.41
C ALA A 131 16.53 -4.79 3.61
N LYS A 132 16.12 -3.84 4.46
CA LYS A 132 16.78 -3.45 5.71
C LYS A 132 16.09 -4.04 6.94
N GLY A 133 14.90 -4.62 6.77
CA GLY A 133 14.11 -5.21 7.84
C GLY A 133 12.65 -5.39 7.42
N GLU A 134 11.79 -5.65 8.39
CA GLU A 134 10.35 -5.74 8.21
C GLU A 134 9.67 -4.36 8.28
N ILE A 135 10.31 -3.41 8.95
CA ILE A 135 9.84 -2.03 9.15
C ILE A 135 11.04 -1.09 8.92
N VAL A 136 10.81 0.05 8.27
CA VAL A 136 11.84 1.09 8.05
C VAL A 136 11.38 2.45 8.55
N GLU A 137 12.31 3.41 8.67
CA GLU A 137 11.95 4.78 9.05
C GLU A 137 11.03 5.42 8.00
N GLY A 138 9.98 6.11 8.47
CA GLY A 138 8.96 6.70 7.60
C GLY A 138 7.90 5.69 7.11
N ASP A 139 8.05 4.41 7.45
CA ASP A 139 7.05 3.39 7.20
C ASP A 139 5.75 3.72 7.96
N GLY A 140 4.73 4.02 7.19
CA GLY A 140 3.38 4.31 7.62
C GLY A 140 2.51 3.07 7.69
N ALA A 141 3.08 1.86 7.59
CA ALA A 141 2.36 0.60 7.71
C ALA A 141 1.46 0.60 8.96
N THR A 142 0.18 0.86 8.72
CA THR A 142 -0.95 0.52 9.57
C THR A 142 -1.56 -0.80 9.09
N GLY A 143 -0.76 -1.65 8.45
CA GLY A 143 -1.19 -2.86 7.75
C GLY A 143 -1.23 -4.11 8.62
N LEU A 144 -1.96 -5.11 8.12
CA LEU A 144 -2.04 -6.48 8.62
C LEU A 144 -1.24 -7.39 7.68
N LEU A 145 -0.35 -8.19 8.25
CA LEU A 145 0.34 -9.26 7.52
C LEU A 145 -0.61 -10.44 7.28
N LEU A 146 -0.70 -10.89 6.03
CA LEU A 146 -1.39 -12.12 5.66
C LEU A 146 -0.37 -13.26 5.60
N GLU A 147 -0.25 -14.00 6.70
CA GLU A 147 0.51 -15.25 6.74
C GLU A 147 -0.21 -16.34 5.93
N GLY A 148 0.50 -16.98 5.01
CA GLY A 148 0.03 -18.21 4.36
C GLY A 148 0.11 -19.38 5.35
N PHE A 149 -0.98 -20.11 5.54
CA PHE A 149 -1.06 -21.32 6.38
C PHE A 149 0.05 -22.32 6.04
N SER A 150 1.15 -22.31 6.80
CA SER A 150 2.10 -23.41 6.84
C SER A 150 1.77 -24.32 8.01
N GLY A 151 0.97 -25.36 7.75
CA GLY A 151 0.94 -26.66 8.45
C GLY A 151 0.73 -26.79 9.98
N ASP A 152 0.93 -25.77 10.81
CA ASP A 152 0.72 -25.85 12.27
C ASP A 152 -0.55 -25.06 12.64
N GLN A 153 -1.61 -25.80 12.94
CA GLN A 153 -2.94 -25.32 13.32
C GLN A 153 -2.89 -24.63 14.69
N ARG A 154 -2.48 -23.36 14.75
CA ARG A 154 -2.80 -22.46 15.86
C ARG A 154 -3.25 -21.09 15.33
N ASN A 155 -4.57 -20.99 15.19
CA ASN A 155 -5.40 -19.80 15.12
C ASN A 155 -4.70 -18.43 15.30
N GLY A 156 -4.71 -17.61 14.25
CA GLY A 156 -4.65 -16.17 14.40
C GLY A 156 -4.10 -15.43 13.18
N PHE A 157 -4.92 -14.57 12.58
CA PHE A 157 -4.40 -13.40 11.88
C PHE A 157 -3.55 -12.61 12.87
N LEU A 158 -2.27 -12.38 12.59
CA LEU A 158 -1.41 -11.59 13.47
C LEU A 158 -1.77 -10.10 13.31
N CYS A 159 -2.81 -9.67 14.03
CA CYS A 159 -3.26 -8.29 14.13
C CYS A 159 -2.17 -7.45 14.83
N GLN A 160 -1.40 -6.67 14.06
CA GLN A 160 -0.43 -5.75 14.64
C GLN A 160 -1.14 -4.73 15.55
N ARG A 161 -0.50 -4.36 16.66
CA ARG A 161 -1.07 -3.54 17.76
C ARG A 161 -1.69 -2.21 17.33
N ARG A 162 -1.32 -1.66 16.16
CA ARG A 162 -1.92 -0.44 15.58
C ARG A 162 -3.30 -0.67 14.96
N PHE A 163 -3.57 -1.86 14.41
CA PHE A 163 -4.83 -2.18 13.73
C PHE A 163 -5.98 -2.35 14.74
N CYS A 164 -5.72 -2.98 15.89
CA CYS A 164 -6.69 -3.04 17.00
C CYS A 164 -7.07 -1.65 17.51
N ALA A 165 -6.15 -0.68 17.54
CA ALA A 165 -6.46 0.66 18.02
C ALA A 165 -7.40 1.43 17.09
N VAL A 166 -7.20 1.36 15.77
CA VAL A 166 -8.06 2.07 14.78
C VAL A 166 -9.43 1.40 14.66
N ALA A 167 -9.47 0.06 14.63
CA ALA A 167 -10.74 -0.68 14.63
C ALA A 167 -11.51 -0.47 15.95
N ALA A 168 -10.85 -0.54 17.11
CA ALA A 168 -11.51 -0.37 18.41
C ALA A 168 -11.92 1.07 18.71
N GLN A 169 -11.12 2.08 18.33
CA GLN A 169 -11.49 3.49 18.55
C GLN A 169 -12.70 3.93 17.71
N THR A 170 -12.88 3.33 16.52
CA THR A 170 -14.03 3.62 15.65
C THR A 170 -15.32 3.00 16.19
N VAL A 171 -15.25 1.78 16.74
CA VAL A 171 -16.40 1.12 17.40
C VAL A 171 -16.76 1.82 18.72
N TYR A 172 -15.77 2.20 19.54
CA TYR A 172 -16.01 2.81 20.85
C TYR A 172 -16.65 4.21 20.76
N ARG A 173 -16.30 5.03 19.76
CA ARG A 173 -16.90 6.37 19.57
C ARG A 173 -18.38 6.34 19.15
N ARG A 174 -18.88 5.20 18.67
CA ARG A 174 -20.28 5.04 18.24
C ARG A 174 -21.17 4.39 19.29
N ALA A 175 -20.60 3.68 20.27
CA ALA A 175 -21.34 3.13 21.42
C ALA A 175 -21.70 4.19 22.49
N LYS A 176 -21.23 5.44 22.34
CA LYS A 176 -21.52 6.58 23.22
C LYS A 176 -22.34 7.70 22.54
N ARG A 177 -23.02 7.41 21.44
CA ARG A 177 -24.00 8.32 20.81
C ARG A 177 -25.36 7.66 20.79
#